data_AF-A0A6C8GWX4-F1
#
_entry.id   AF-A0A6C8GWX4-F1
#
_cell.length_a   1.000
_cell.length_b   1.000
_cell.length_c   1.000
_cell.angle_alpha   90.00
_cell.angle_beta   90.00
_cell.angle_gamma   90.00
#
_symmetry.space_group_name_H-M   'P 1'
#
loop_
_entity.id
_entity.type
_entity.pdbx_description
1 polymer ?
#
loop_
_entity_poly.entity_id
_entity_poly.type
_entity_poly.pdbx_seq_one_letter_code
_entity_poly.pdbx_strand_id
1 'polypeptide(L)'
;MNTVGTPLLWGGFAVVVVIMLSIDLLLQGRRGAHAMSMKQAAGWSILWVTLSLLFNAAFWWYLAETQGREVADPQALAFLTGYLIEKSLAVDNVFVWLMLFSYFSVPPALQRRVLVYGVLGAIVLRTIMIFAGTWLITQFEWLLYVFGAFLLFTGVKMALAKEDESGIGEKPMVRWLRGHLRMTDTIENERFFVRKNGLLYATPLLLVLIMVELSDVIFAVDSIPAIFAVTTDPFIVLTSNLFAILGLRAMYFLLSGVAERFSMLKYGLAVILVFIGIKMLIVDFYHIPIAISLGVVFGILTITLVINAWVNHQRDKKLRAQ
;
A
#
# COMPACT_ATOMS: atom_id res chain seq x y z
N MET A 1 19.38 -8.26 -19.40
CA MET A 1 18.50 -7.41 -18.58
C MET A 1 19.32 -6.22 -18.10
N ASN A 2 18.94 -4.99 -18.45
CA ASN A 2 19.59 -3.78 -17.94
C ASN A 2 18.78 -3.27 -16.75
N THR A 3 19.06 -3.77 -15.54
CA THR A 3 18.58 -3.10 -14.34
C THR A 3 19.49 -1.93 -14.04
N VAL A 4 18.93 -0.78 -13.67
CA VAL A 4 19.72 0.34 -13.15
C VAL A 4 20.23 0.06 -11.74
N GLY A 5 19.71 -0.97 -11.07
CA GLY A 5 20.09 -1.37 -9.72
C GLY A 5 21.50 -1.94 -9.65
N THR A 6 22.50 -1.07 -9.48
CA THR A 6 23.86 -1.47 -9.14
C THR A 6 23.93 -1.96 -7.68
N PRO A 7 24.91 -2.81 -7.30
CA PRO A 7 25.10 -3.21 -5.90
C PRO A 7 25.21 -2.01 -4.95
N LEU A 8 25.76 -0.89 -5.43
CA LEU A 8 25.84 0.36 -4.70
C LEU A 8 24.46 0.98 -4.44
N LEU A 9 23.59 1.02 -5.45
CA LEU A 9 22.23 1.54 -5.31
C LEU A 9 21.37 0.67 -4.40
N TRP A 10 21.48 -0.66 -4.53
CA TRP A 10 20.83 -1.61 -3.63
C TRP A 10 21.30 -1.45 -2.18
N GLY A 11 22.62 -1.37 -1.96
CA GLY A 11 23.20 -1.15 -0.64
C GLY A 11 22.79 0.20 -0.03
N GLY A 12 22.88 1.28 -0.82
CA GLY A 12 22.48 2.61 -0.39
C GLY A 12 20.99 2.69 -0.06
N PHE A 13 20.14 2.09 -0.88
CA PHE A 13 18.71 2.02 -0.62
C PHE A 13 18.39 1.19 0.63
N ALA A 14 19.03 0.03 0.82
CA ALA A 14 18.85 -0.78 2.04
C ALA A 14 19.22 0.01 3.30
N VAL A 15 20.32 0.78 3.27
CA VAL A 15 20.71 1.67 4.37
C VAL A 15 19.64 2.74 4.61
N VAL A 16 19.14 3.39 3.56
CA VAL A 16 18.05 4.37 3.66
C VAL A 16 16.80 3.75 4.29
N VAL A 17 16.37 2.56 3.86
CA VAL A 17 15.22 1.86 4.43
C VAL A 17 15.45 1.53 5.90
N VAL A 18 16.63 1.02 6.28
CA VAL A 18 16.97 0.72 7.68
C VAL A 18 16.95 1.99 8.53
N ILE A 19 17.48 3.10 8.04
CA ILE A 19 17.43 4.40 8.73
C ILE A 19 15.98 4.87 8.88
N MET A 20 15.19 4.80 7.81
CA MET A 20 13.78 5.19 7.82
C MET A 20 12.96 4.35 8.79
N LEU A 21 13.13 3.02 8.77
CA LEU A 21 12.49 2.11 9.72
C LEU A 21 12.97 2.38 11.15
N SER A 22 14.25 2.64 11.35
CA SER A 22 14.79 2.98 12.68
C SER A 22 14.19 4.28 13.21
N ILE A 23 14.04 5.31 12.37
CA ILE A 23 13.36 6.56 12.71
C ILE A 23 11.90 6.26 13.05
N ASP A 24 11.18 5.53 12.21
CA ASP A 24 9.77 5.20 12.41
C ASP A 24 9.55 4.42 13.73
N LEU A 25 10.42 3.45 14.03
CA LEU A 25 10.36 2.62 15.23
C LEU A 25 10.79 3.37 16.49
N LEU A 26 11.90 4.12 16.47
CA LEU A 26 12.50 4.74 17.66
C LEU A 26 11.83 6.06 18.05
N LEU A 27 11.62 6.96 17.08
CA LEU A 27 11.05 8.29 17.37
C LEU A 27 9.58 8.20 17.78
N GLN A 28 8.84 7.27 17.18
CA GLN A 28 7.45 7.05 17.56
C GLN A 28 7.37 6.05 18.72
N GLY A 29 8.34 5.14 18.84
CA GLY A 29 8.68 4.30 20.02
C GLY A 29 8.46 4.98 21.35
N ARG A 30 9.08 6.16 21.50
CA ARG A 30 9.19 6.92 22.76
C ARG A 30 7.96 7.73 23.13
N ARG A 31 7.00 7.94 22.22
CA ARG A 31 5.77 8.67 22.50
C ARG A 31 4.73 7.64 22.93
N GLY A 32 4.40 7.63 24.23
CA GLY A 32 3.56 6.62 24.90
C GLY A 32 2.15 6.48 24.31
N ALA A 33 1.30 5.68 24.98
CA ALA A 33 0.00 5.12 24.54
C ALA A 33 -1.09 6.08 24.00
N HIS A 34 -0.79 7.36 23.77
CA HIS A 34 -1.72 8.31 23.16
C HIS A 34 -1.76 8.13 21.63
N ALA A 35 -2.96 7.97 21.08
CA ALA A 35 -3.18 7.95 19.64
C ALA A 35 -2.60 9.21 18.98
N MET A 36 -1.96 9.06 17.82
CA MET A 36 -1.36 10.19 17.10
C MET A 36 -2.45 11.18 16.68
N SER A 37 -2.26 12.48 16.95
CA SER A 37 -3.24 13.48 16.53
C SER A 37 -3.25 13.66 15.01
N MET A 38 -4.38 14.09 14.45
CA MET A 38 -4.51 14.35 13.00
C MET A 38 -3.42 15.28 12.45
N LYS A 39 -3.07 16.34 13.19
CA LYS A 39 -2.01 17.30 12.80
C LYS A 39 -0.63 16.62 12.75
N GLN A 40 -0.34 15.77 13.72
CA GLN A 40 0.90 14.99 13.74
C GLN A 40 0.92 13.97 12.61
N ALA A 41 -0.20 13.30 12.35
CA ALA A 41 -0.35 12.34 11.26
C ALA A 41 -0.11 12.99 9.90
N ALA A 42 -0.66 14.19 9.68
CA ALA A 42 -0.42 14.98 8.49
C ALA A 42 1.05 15.38 8.35
N GLY A 43 1.68 15.86 9.43
CA GLY A 43 3.10 16.22 9.43
C GLY A 43 4.02 15.04 9.08
N TRP A 44 3.75 13.86 9.66
CA TRP A 44 4.49 12.64 9.31
C TRP A 44 4.22 12.20 7.87
N SER A 45 2.98 12.25 7.41
CA SER A 45 2.64 11.93 6.02
C SER A 45 3.40 12.81 5.03
N ILE A 46 3.42 14.13 5.27
CA ILE A 46 4.17 15.10 4.46
C ILE A 46 5.66 14.77 4.48
N LEU A 47 6.23 14.46 5.66
CA LEU A 47 7.64 14.09 5.78
C LEU A 47 7.98 12.87 4.90
N TRP A 48 7.17 11.81 4.96
CA TRP A 48 7.39 10.59 4.16
C TRP A 48 7.27 10.84 2.66
N VAL A 49 6.29 11.64 2.23
CA VAL A 49 6.13 12.03 0.83
C VAL A 49 7.35 12.83 0.37
N THR A 50 7.78 13.83 1.15
CA THR A 50 8.96 14.65 0.84
C THR A 50 10.22 13.80 0.74
N LEU A 51 10.44 12.86 1.66
CA LEU A 51 11.58 11.94 1.60
C LEU A 51 11.57 11.08 0.33
N SER A 52 10.39 10.61 -0.10
CA SER A 52 10.24 9.83 -1.34
C SER A 52 10.56 10.67 -2.57
N LEU A 53 10.12 11.94 -2.59
CA LEU A 53 10.43 12.87 -3.69
C LEU A 53 11.92 13.27 -3.72
N LEU A 54 12.53 13.48 -2.55
CA LEU A 54 13.96 13.75 -2.44
C LEU A 54 14.79 12.54 -2.90
N PHE A 55 14.38 11.32 -2.53
CA PHE A 55 15.01 10.11 -3.04
C PHE A 55 14.91 10.06 -4.57
N ASN A 56 13.73 10.31 -5.14
CA ASN A 56 13.57 10.31 -6.60
C ASN A 56 14.44 11.37 -7.29
N ALA A 57 14.55 12.57 -6.72
CA ALA A 57 15.40 13.63 -7.25
C ALA A 57 16.90 13.25 -7.17
N ALA A 58 17.34 12.67 -6.05
CA ALA A 58 18.70 12.19 -5.88
C ALA A 58 19.02 11.01 -6.82
N PHE A 59 18.07 10.09 -6.97
CA PHE A 59 18.16 8.95 -7.90
C PHE A 59 18.27 9.43 -9.34
N TRP A 60 17.42 10.39 -9.75
CA TRP A 60 17.49 11.02 -11.06
C TRP A 60 18.85 11.71 -11.29
N TRP A 61 19.33 12.49 -10.32
CA TRP A 61 20.61 13.17 -10.43
C TRP A 61 21.77 12.17 -10.59
N TYR A 62 21.80 11.12 -9.75
CA TYR A 62 22.79 10.06 -9.86
C TYR A 62 22.79 9.37 -11.23
N LEU A 63 21.61 9.03 -11.75
CA LEU A 63 21.50 8.42 -13.08
C LEU A 63 21.87 9.41 -14.20
N ALA A 64 21.52 10.69 -14.06
CA ALA A 64 21.84 11.71 -15.05
C ALA A 64 23.35 11.92 -15.19
N GLU A 65 24.10 11.83 -14.09
CA GLU A 65 25.57 11.92 -14.11
C GLU A 65 26.24 10.64 -14.61
N THR A 66 25.73 9.46 -14.22
CA THR A 66 26.39 8.18 -14.49
C THR A 66 25.99 7.53 -15.82
N GLN A 67 24.73 7.69 -16.24
CA GLN A 67 24.14 7.04 -17.41
C GLN A 67 23.51 8.01 -18.41
N GLY A 68 23.46 9.31 -18.07
CA GLY A 68 22.87 10.35 -18.91
C GLY A 68 21.36 10.51 -18.71
N ARG A 69 20.83 11.65 -19.22
CA ARG A 69 19.42 12.02 -19.05
C ARG A 69 18.44 11.09 -19.75
N GLU A 70 18.84 10.50 -20.87
CA GLU A 70 18.00 9.56 -21.63
C GLU A 70 17.59 8.33 -20.80
N VAL A 71 18.44 7.93 -19.85
CA VAL A 71 18.12 6.85 -18.90
C VAL A 71 17.48 7.42 -17.64
N ALA A 72 17.99 8.53 -17.11
CA ALA A 72 17.50 9.09 -15.84
C ALA A 72 16.02 9.49 -15.88
N ASP A 73 15.59 10.19 -16.94
CA ASP A 73 14.24 10.73 -17.08
C ASP A 73 13.16 9.62 -17.02
N PRO A 74 13.19 8.56 -17.86
CA PRO A 74 12.17 7.52 -17.81
C PRO A 74 12.19 6.73 -16.51
N GLN A 75 13.36 6.52 -15.89
CA GLN A 75 13.51 5.76 -14.65
C GLN A 75 12.93 6.52 -13.46
N ALA A 76 13.16 7.84 -13.37
CA ALA A 76 12.57 8.69 -12.35
C ALA A 76 11.04 8.85 -12.54
N LEU A 77 10.57 8.95 -13.79
CA LEU A 77 9.14 8.96 -14.08
C LEU A 77 8.47 7.63 -13.73
N ALA A 78 9.13 6.51 -13.99
CA ALA A 78 8.66 5.19 -13.60
C ALA A 78 8.57 5.06 -12.08
N PHE A 79 9.58 5.53 -11.34
CA PHE A 79 9.53 5.57 -9.88
C PHE A 79 8.36 6.41 -9.37
N LEU A 80 8.15 7.63 -9.89
CA LEU A 80 7.05 8.49 -9.46
C LEU A 80 5.68 7.91 -9.78
N THR A 81 5.53 7.36 -10.99
CA THR A 81 4.27 6.73 -11.42
C THR A 81 3.97 5.54 -10.54
N GLY A 82 4.97 4.69 -10.29
CA GLY A 82 4.86 3.56 -9.40
C GLY A 82 4.52 3.93 -7.97
N TYR A 83 5.24 4.91 -7.43
CA TYR A 83 5.00 5.43 -6.10
C TYR A 83 3.58 5.97 -5.96
N LEU A 84 3.06 6.71 -6.95
CA LEU A 84 1.69 7.22 -6.92
C LEU A 84 0.64 6.11 -7.00
N ILE A 85 0.83 5.12 -7.87
CA ILE A 85 -0.08 3.96 -7.96
C ILE A 85 -0.13 3.24 -6.61
N GLU A 86 1.03 2.89 -6.08
CA GLU A 86 1.14 2.18 -4.80
C GLU A 86 0.62 3.01 -3.63
N LYS A 87 0.93 4.32 -3.59
CA LYS A 87 0.45 5.21 -2.52
C LYS A 87 -1.06 5.34 -2.52
N SER A 88 -1.67 5.30 -3.70
CA SER A 88 -3.11 5.39 -3.87
C SER A 88 -3.80 4.09 -3.47
N LEU A 89 -3.26 2.94 -3.89
CA LEU A 89 -3.78 1.62 -3.49
C LEU A 89 -3.54 1.34 -1.99
N ALA A 90 -2.48 1.89 -1.40
CA ALA A 90 -2.23 1.78 0.04
C ALA A 90 -3.35 2.41 0.90
N VAL A 91 -4.16 3.33 0.34
CA VAL A 91 -5.34 3.87 1.03
C VAL A 91 -6.42 2.80 1.23
N ASP A 92 -6.63 1.93 0.24
CA ASP A 92 -7.55 0.78 0.37
C ASP A 92 -7.06 -0.20 1.42
N ASN A 93 -5.75 -0.43 1.50
CA ASN A 93 -5.15 -1.26 2.54
C ASN A 93 -5.46 -0.71 3.94
N VAL A 94 -5.36 0.62 4.11
CA VAL A 94 -5.71 1.28 5.38
C VAL A 94 -7.19 1.11 5.74
N PHE A 95 -8.10 1.16 4.77
CA PHE A 95 -9.52 0.90 5.03
C PHE A 95 -9.76 -0.51 5.55
N VAL A 96 -9.10 -1.52 4.96
CA VAL A 96 -9.19 -2.89 5.46
C VAL A 96 -8.63 -3.00 6.87
N TRP A 97 -7.55 -2.29 7.19
CA TRP A 97 -7.03 -2.24 8.56
C TRP A 97 -8.03 -1.65 9.54
N LEU A 98 -8.69 -0.55 9.19
CA LEU A 98 -9.75 0.06 10.01
C LEU A 98 -10.92 -0.92 10.25
N MET A 99 -11.36 -1.61 9.20
CA MET A 99 -12.42 -2.61 9.29
C MET A 99 -12.03 -3.79 10.17
N LEU A 100 -10.79 -4.31 10.03
CA LEU A 100 -10.28 -5.41 10.86
C LEU A 100 -10.16 -4.99 12.33
N PHE A 101 -9.61 -3.81 12.62
CA PHE A 101 -9.50 -3.33 14.00
C PHE A 101 -10.86 -3.07 14.64
N SER A 102 -11.83 -2.57 13.88
CA SER A 102 -13.21 -2.40 14.34
C SER A 102 -13.86 -3.76 14.62
N TYR A 103 -13.76 -4.72 13.69
CA TYR A 103 -14.34 -6.05 13.82
C TYR A 103 -13.81 -6.82 15.04
N PHE A 104 -12.50 -6.78 15.27
CA PHE A 104 -11.88 -7.43 16.42
C PHE A 104 -11.86 -6.53 17.67
N SER A 105 -12.45 -5.33 17.60
CA SER A 105 -12.51 -4.35 18.70
C SER A 105 -11.13 -4.09 19.33
N VAL A 106 -10.09 -3.93 18.50
CA VAL A 106 -8.71 -3.76 18.95
C VAL A 106 -8.55 -2.38 19.60
N PRO A 107 -8.16 -2.29 20.88
CA PRO A 107 -7.95 -1.01 21.55
C PRO A 107 -6.91 -0.13 20.82
N PRO A 108 -7.11 1.20 20.74
CA PRO A 108 -6.20 2.11 20.03
C PRO A 108 -4.72 2.00 20.44
N ALA A 109 -4.46 1.72 21.72
CA ALA A 109 -3.10 1.52 22.23
C ALA A 109 -2.38 0.32 21.58
N LEU A 110 -3.14 -0.73 21.21
CA LEU A 110 -2.61 -1.97 20.62
C LEU A 110 -2.55 -1.92 19.09
N GLN A 111 -3.41 -1.12 18.45
CA GLN A 111 -3.42 -0.95 16.98
C GLN A 111 -2.05 -0.57 16.47
N ARG A 112 -1.37 0.38 17.14
CA ARG A 112 -0.01 0.81 16.78
C ARG A 112 0.96 -0.36 16.66
N ARG A 113 0.89 -1.33 17.58
CA ARG A 113 1.78 -2.49 17.56
C ARG A 113 1.51 -3.34 16.34
N VAL A 114 0.24 -3.65 16.05
CA VAL A 114 -0.14 -4.40 14.85
C VAL A 114 0.28 -3.66 13.58
N LEU A 115 0.10 -2.34 13.52
CA LEU A 115 0.55 -1.51 12.37
C LEU A 115 2.06 -1.61 12.14
N VAL A 116 2.87 -1.60 13.20
CA VAL A 116 4.34 -1.70 13.08
C VAL A 116 4.76 -3.06 12.53
N TYR A 117 4.26 -4.15 13.12
CA TYR A 117 4.58 -5.49 12.62
C TYR A 117 3.97 -5.74 11.25
N GLY A 118 2.79 -5.16 10.98
CA GLY A 118 2.08 -5.17 9.71
C GLY A 118 2.89 -4.55 8.57
N VAL A 119 3.48 -3.38 8.81
CA VAL A 119 4.36 -2.74 7.82
C VAL A 119 5.63 -3.56 7.60
N LEU A 120 6.23 -4.10 8.65
CA LEU A 120 7.44 -4.94 8.52
C LEU A 120 7.17 -6.23 7.75
N GLY A 121 6.04 -6.91 8.01
CA GLY A 121 5.63 -8.09 7.27
C GLY A 121 5.31 -7.78 5.82
N ALA A 122 4.54 -6.70 5.56
CA ALA A 122 4.24 -6.23 4.21
C ALA A 122 5.51 -5.95 3.40
N ILE A 123 6.53 -5.30 3.99
CA ILE A 123 7.83 -5.06 3.35
C ILE A 123 8.47 -6.38 2.92
N VAL A 124 8.52 -7.37 3.80
CA VAL A 124 9.13 -8.68 3.50
C VAL A 124 8.34 -9.43 2.43
N LEU A 125 7.03 -9.56 2.62
CA LEU A 125 6.15 -10.29 1.70
C LEU A 125 6.17 -9.65 0.31
N ARG A 126 6.10 -8.32 0.21
CA ARG A 126 6.18 -7.63 -1.07
C ARG A 126 7.53 -7.73 -1.72
N THR A 127 8.62 -7.67 -0.95
CA THR A 127 9.96 -7.91 -1.51
C THR A 127 10.02 -9.29 -2.17
N ILE A 128 9.51 -10.33 -1.50
CA ILE A 128 9.43 -11.69 -2.04
C ILE A 128 8.55 -11.73 -3.30
N MET A 129 7.34 -11.17 -3.24
CA MET A 129 6.40 -11.21 -4.37
C MET A 129 6.89 -10.41 -5.58
N ILE A 130 7.57 -9.27 -5.37
CA ILE A 130 8.14 -8.46 -6.44
C ILE A 130 9.26 -9.23 -7.13
N PHE A 131 10.21 -9.81 -6.38
CA PHE A 131 11.27 -10.61 -6.99
C PHE A 131 10.72 -11.85 -7.70
N ALA A 132 9.76 -12.55 -7.09
CA ALA A 132 9.08 -13.68 -7.72
C ALA A 132 8.33 -13.26 -8.99
N GLY A 133 7.63 -12.12 -8.96
CA GLY A 133 6.90 -11.57 -10.09
C GLY A 133 7.82 -11.13 -11.22
N THR A 134 8.92 -10.44 -10.91
CA THR A 134 9.95 -10.09 -11.90
C THR A 134 10.52 -11.33 -12.55
N TRP A 135 10.90 -12.33 -11.75
CA TRP A 135 11.39 -13.60 -12.26
C TRP A 135 10.36 -14.27 -13.18
N LEU A 136 9.10 -14.32 -12.79
CA LEU A 136 8.04 -14.93 -13.57
C LEU A 136 7.80 -14.21 -14.91
N ILE A 137 7.74 -12.88 -14.92
CA ILE A 137 7.56 -12.07 -16.14
C ILE A 137 8.73 -12.26 -17.11
N THR A 138 9.96 -12.39 -16.60
CA THR A 138 11.13 -12.60 -17.48
C THR A 138 11.11 -13.94 -18.19
N GLN A 139 10.41 -14.93 -17.64
CA GLN A 139 10.24 -16.24 -18.28
C GLN A 139 8.97 -16.30 -19.14
N PHE A 140 7.94 -15.53 -18.76
CA PHE A 140 6.62 -15.59 -19.36
C PHE A 140 6.10 -14.19 -19.66
N GLU A 141 6.51 -13.59 -20.78
CA GLU A 141 6.07 -12.25 -21.18
C GLU A 141 4.55 -12.18 -21.41
N TRP A 142 3.93 -13.28 -21.87
CA TRP A 142 2.48 -13.37 -22.05
C TRP A 142 1.69 -13.20 -20.75
N LEU A 143 2.35 -13.34 -19.59
CA LEU A 143 1.73 -13.14 -18.29
C LEU A 143 1.28 -11.69 -18.09
N LEU A 144 1.91 -10.72 -18.76
CA LEU A 144 1.45 -9.33 -18.74
C LEU A 144 0.01 -9.18 -19.27
N TYR A 145 -0.41 -10.03 -20.20
CA TYR A 145 -1.80 -10.05 -20.68
C TYR A 145 -2.77 -10.61 -19.63
N VAL A 146 -2.37 -11.67 -18.94
CA VAL A 146 -3.15 -12.24 -17.83
C VAL A 146 -3.35 -11.22 -16.74
N PHE A 147 -2.27 -10.54 -16.38
CA PHE A 147 -2.26 -9.43 -15.45
C PHE A 147 -3.14 -8.27 -15.91
N GLY A 148 -3.05 -7.86 -17.17
CA GLY A 148 -3.93 -6.83 -17.74
C GLY A 148 -5.41 -7.18 -17.68
N ALA A 149 -5.77 -8.42 -18.05
CA ALA A 149 -7.13 -8.93 -17.95
C ALA A 149 -7.61 -9.02 -16.50
N PHE A 150 -6.74 -9.43 -15.59
CA PHE A 150 -7.02 -9.47 -14.16
C PHE A 150 -7.32 -8.08 -13.59
N LEU A 151 -6.49 -7.07 -13.88
CA LEU A 151 -6.72 -5.69 -13.44
C LEU A 151 -7.99 -5.06 -14.03
N LEU A 152 -8.30 -5.37 -15.30
CA LEU A 152 -9.58 -4.98 -15.89
C LEU A 152 -10.75 -5.57 -15.11
N PHE A 153 -10.67 -6.87 -14.82
CA PHE A 153 -11.71 -7.56 -14.07
C PHE A 153 -11.87 -6.99 -12.67
N THR A 154 -10.78 -6.81 -11.91
CA THR A 154 -10.84 -6.29 -10.53
C THR A 154 -11.28 -4.83 -10.49
N GLY A 155 -10.81 -3.99 -11.41
CA GLY A 155 -11.25 -2.60 -11.54
C GLY A 155 -12.75 -2.48 -11.84
N VAL A 156 -13.27 -3.23 -12.82
CA VAL A 156 -14.70 -3.24 -13.15
C VAL A 156 -15.53 -3.79 -12.00
N LYS A 157 -15.10 -4.90 -11.40
CA LYS A 157 -15.78 -5.49 -10.23
C LYS A 157 -15.84 -4.50 -9.08
N MET A 158 -14.78 -3.77 -8.81
CA MET A 158 -14.72 -2.77 -7.74
C MET A 158 -15.66 -1.58 -7.99
N ALA A 159 -15.81 -1.14 -9.25
CA ALA A 159 -16.75 -0.08 -9.61
C ALA A 159 -18.22 -0.52 -9.52
N LEU A 160 -18.51 -1.79 -9.84
CA LEU A 160 -19.87 -2.35 -9.87
C LEU A 160 -20.31 -2.99 -8.54
N ALA A 161 -19.37 -3.22 -7.62
CA ALA A 161 -19.66 -3.73 -6.30
C ALA A 161 -20.59 -2.73 -5.59
N LYS A 162 -21.84 -3.13 -5.37
CA LYS A 162 -22.73 -2.44 -4.45
C LYS A 162 -22.11 -2.48 -3.06
N GLU A 163 -22.34 -1.45 -2.26
CA GLU A 163 -21.98 -1.39 -0.84
C GLU A 163 -22.76 -2.45 -0.07
N ASP A 164 -22.48 -3.72 -0.31
CA ASP A 164 -22.85 -4.75 0.63
C ASP A 164 -21.95 -4.54 1.84
N GLU A 165 -22.59 -4.21 2.96
CA GLU A 165 -22.05 -4.23 4.32
C GLU A 165 -21.60 -5.64 4.76
N SER A 166 -21.22 -6.53 3.83
CA SER A 166 -20.40 -7.68 4.16
C SER A 166 -18.97 -7.20 4.35
N GLY A 167 -18.79 -6.39 5.41
CA GLY A 167 -17.50 -6.22 6.03
C GLY A 167 -16.91 -7.58 6.34
N ILE A 168 -15.58 -7.60 6.25
CA ILE A 168 -14.71 -8.71 6.62
C ILE A 168 -14.67 -9.76 5.51
N GLY A 169 -13.52 -9.81 4.84
CA GLY A 169 -12.97 -11.07 4.37
C GLY A 169 -13.03 -12.08 5.52
N GLU A 170 -14.16 -12.79 5.53
CA GLU A 170 -14.34 -14.18 5.87
C GLU A 170 -14.56 -14.60 7.33
N LYS A 171 -15.85 -14.80 7.67
CA LYS A 171 -16.24 -15.84 8.63
C LYS A 171 -15.53 -17.20 8.37
N PRO A 172 -15.27 -17.64 7.10
CA PRO A 172 -14.48 -18.83 6.80
C PRO A 172 -13.00 -18.79 7.22
N MET A 173 -12.19 -17.85 6.73
CA MET A 173 -10.77 -17.74 7.07
C MET A 173 -10.53 -17.53 8.56
N VAL A 174 -11.32 -16.67 9.22
CA VAL A 174 -11.24 -16.48 10.68
C VAL A 174 -11.55 -17.78 11.42
N ARG A 175 -12.55 -18.55 10.97
CA ARG A 175 -12.90 -19.86 11.54
C ARG A 175 -11.83 -20.91 11.27
N TRP A 176 -11.21 -20.90 10.08
CA TRP A 176 -10.12 -21.80 9.72
C TRP A 176 -8.88 -21.54 10.57
N LEU A 177 -8.48 -20.28 10.72
CA LEU A 177 -7.37 -19.87 11.59
C LEU A 177 -7.66 -20.19 13.06
N ARG A 178 -8.89 -19.93 13.54
CA ARG A 178 -9.34 -20.34 14.89
C ARG A 178 -9.31 -21.84 15.11
N GLY A 179 -9.53 -22.64 14.07
CA GLY A 179 -9.44 -24.11 14.15
C GLY A 179 -8.01 -24.64 14.16
N HIS A 180 -7.06 -23.95 13.52
CA HIS A 180 -5.67 -24.40 13.40
C HIS A 180 -4.73 -23.81 14.46
N LEU A 181 -5.08 -22.67 15.06
CA LEU A 181 -4.28 -22.01 16.09
C LEU A 181 -4.92 -22.20 17.47
N ARG A 182 -4.11 -22.59 18.46
CA ARG A 182 -4.51 -22.57 19.88
C ARG A 182 -4.64 -21.11 20.31
N MET A 183 -5.86 -20.59 20.45
CA MET A 183 -6.07 -19.18 20.77
C MET A 183 -6.70 -18.94 22.13
N THR A 184 -6.42 -17.76 22.70
CA THR A 184 -7.14 -17.24 23.86
C THR A 184 -8.42 -16.50 23.44
N ASP A 185 -9.44 -16.54 24.28
CA ASP A 185 -10.73 -15.86 24.01
C ASP A 185 -10.64 -14.33 24.16
N THR A 186 -9.71 -13.85 24.99
CA THR A 186 -9.52 -12.43 25.30
C THR A 186 -8.15 -11.94 24.86
N ILE A 187 -8.07 -10.62 24.65
CA ILE A 187 -6.81 -9.92 24.39
C ILE A 187 -6.04 -9.81 25.72
N GLU A 188 -4.91 -10.51 25.80
CA GLU A 188 -4.04 -10.56 26.98
C GLU A 188 -2.92 -9.52 26.87
N ASN A 189 -3.23 -8.25 27.19
CA ASN A 189 -2.32 -7.10 27.06
C ASN A 189 -1.78 -6.92 25.61
N GLU A 190 -0.49 -6.58 25.47
CA GLU A 190 0.16 -6.38 24.16
C GLU A 190 0.81 -7.64 23.57
N ARG A 191 0.66 -8.81 24.19
CA ARG A 191 1.41 -10.00 23.78
C ARG A 191 0.70 -10.70 22.61
N PHE A 192 1.46 -11.07 21.58
CA PHE A 192 0.95 -11.92 20.49
C PHE A 192 0.82 -13.39 20.91
N PHE A 193 1.62 -13.81 21.87
CA PHE A 193 1.60 -15.16 22.42
C PHE A 193 1.60 -15.12 23.95
N VAL A 194 0.84 -16.03 24.55
CA VAL A 194 0.79 -16.24 25.99
C VAL A 194 0.98 -17.72 26.27
N ARG A 195 1.78 -18.05 27.28
CA ARG A 195 1.88 -19.43 27.76
C ARG A 195 0.82 -19.67 28.85
N LYS A 196 -0.07 -20.63 28.63
CA LYS A 196 -1.02 -21.13 29.64
C LYS A 196 -0.78 -22.64 29.79
N ASN A 197 -0.57 -23.10 31.02
CA ASN A 197 -0.34 -24.51 31.35
C ASN A 197 0.78 -25.17 30.53
N GLY A 198 1.91 -24.48 30.33
CA GLY A 198 3.06 -24.97 29.56
C GLY A 198 2.89 -24.96 28.03
N LEU A 199 1.70 -24.66 27.53
CA LEU A 199 1.39 -24.59 26.10
C LEU A 199 1.36 -23.14 25.62
N LEU A 200 1.81 -22.91 24.38
CA LEU A 200 1.77 -21.60 23.74
C LEU A 200 0.39 -21.37 23.10
N TYR A 201 -0.25 -20.27 23.47
CA TYR A 201 -1.50 -19.79 22.89
C TYR A 201 -1.26 -18.49 22.13
N ALA A 202 -1.83 -18.39 20.94
CA ALA A 202 -1.92 -17.15 20.18
C ALA A 202 -3.03 -16.26 20.73
N THR A 203 -2.80 -14.95 20.81
CA THR A 203 -3.84 -14.00 21.21
C THR A 203 -4.62 -13.52 19.99
N PRO A 204 -5.83 -12.94 20.17
CA PRO A 204 -6.57 -12.31 19.07
C PRO A 204 -5.77 -11.23 18.34
N LEU A 205 -4.79 -10.60 18.99
CA LEU A 205 -3.91 -9.61 18.38
C LEU A 205 -3.02 -10.22 17.27
N LEU A 206 -2.59 -11.48 17.42
CA LEU A 206 -1.85 -12.18 16.38
C LEU A 206 -2.75 -12.53 15.20
N LEU A 207 -3.99 -12.93 15.48
CA LEU A 207 -4.97 -13.18 14.42
C LEU A 207 -5.20 -11.92 13.59
N VAL A 208 -5.36 -10.76 14.24
CA VAL A 208 -5.50 -9.48 13.52
C VAL A 208 -4.26 -9.19 12.67
N LEU A 209 -3.06 -9.40 13.20
CA LEU A 209 -1.82 -9.23 12.43
C LEU A 209 -1.79 -10.15 11.20
N ILE A 210 -2.14 -11.42 11.35
CA ILE A 210 -2.21 -12.37 10.22
C ILE A 210 -3.23 -11.89 9.17
N MET A 211 -4.41 -11.45 9.60
CA MET A 211 -5.44 -10.94 8.67
C MET A 211 -4.97 -9.68 7.93
N VAL A 212 -4.22 -8.81 8.61
CA VAL A 212 -3.59 -7.63 8.00
C VAL A 212 -2.58 -8.05 6.92
N GLU A 213 -1.67 -8.98 7.23
CA GLU A 213 -0.68 -9.48 6.26
C GLU A 213 -1.34 -10.17 5.07
N LEU A 214 -2.33 -11.03 5.32
CA LEU A 214 -3.08 -11.70 4.26
C LEU A 214 -3.81 -10.69 3.37
N SER A 215 -4.40 -9.65 3.96
CA SER A 215 -5.02 -8.59 3.17
C SER A 215 -4.01 -7.84 2.31
N ASP A 216 -2.81 -7.54 2.82
CA ASP A 216 -1.77 -6.88 2.02
C ASP A 216 -1.32 -7.78 0.86
N VAL A 217 -1.17 -9.09 1.07
CA VAL A 217 -0.88 -10.05 -0.02
C VAL A 217 -1.98 -10.03 -1.07
N ILE A 218 -3.26 -10.05 -0.66
CA ILE A 218 -4.39 -9.98 -1.59
C ILE A 218 -4.34 -8.67 -2.40
N PHE A 219 -4.07 -7.52 -1.76
CA PHE A 219 -3.91 -6.24 -2.45
C PHE A 219 -2.67 -6.17 -3.33
N ALA A 220 -1.61 -6.90 -2.98
CA ALA A 220 -0.41 -7.05 -3.81
C ALA A 220 -0.73 -7.72 -5.15
N VAL A 221 -1.76 -8.58 -5.21
CA VAL A 221 -2.19 -9.22 -6.46
C VAL A 221 -2.69 -8.19 -7.48
N ASP A 222 -3.29 -7.07 -7.05
CA ASP A 222 -3.68 -5.97 -7.96
C ASP A 222 -2.53 -4.98 -8.19
N SER A 223 -1.82 -4.60 -7.12
CA SER A 223 -0.83 -3.53 -7.19
C SER A 223 0.47 -3.93 -7.89
N ILE A 224 0.97 -5.16 -7.71
CA ILE A 224 2.22 -5.64 -8.33
C ILE A 224 2.11 -5.72 -9.86
N PRO A 225 1.05 -6.31 -10.44
CA PRO A 225 0.86 -6.25 -11.88
C PRO A 225 0.77 -4.82 -12.43
N ALA A 226 0.11 -3.93 -11.69
CA ALA A 226 -0.07 -2.56 -12.12
C ALA A 226 1.26 -1.79 -12.22
N ILE A 227 2.20 -2.01 -11.29
CA ILE A 227 3.54 -1.43 -11.38
C ILE A 227 4.37 -2.05 -12.51
N PHE A 228 4.22 -3.35 -12.80
CA PHE A 228 4.89 -3.99 -13.93
C PHE A 228 4.46 -3.45 -15.30
N ALA A 229 3.25 -2.88 -15.38
CA ALA A 229 2.80 -2.12 -16.56
C ALA A 229 3.55 -0.79 -16.77
N VAL A 230 4.23 -0.29 -15.74
CA VAL A 230 5.01 0.95 -15.78
C VAL A 230 6.48 0.63 -16.03
N THR A 231 7.02 -0.33 -15.30
CA THR A 231 8.43 -0.73 -15.39
C THR A 231 8.62 -2.16 -14.96
N THR A 232 9.51 -2.86 -15.66
CA THR A 232 9.96 -4.20 -15.30
C THR A 232 11.28 -4.20 -14.53
N ASP A 233 11.84 -3.02 -14.21
CA ASP A 233 13.07 -2.92 -13.43
C ASP A 233 12.77 -3.23 -11.94
N PRO A 234 13.26 -4.37 -11.40
CA PRO A 234 12.96 -4.76 -10.03
C PRO A 234 13.42 -3.73 -8.99
N PHE A 235 14.46 -2.94 -9.29
CA PHE A 235 14.91 -1.89 -8.38
C PHE A 235 13.86 -0.79 -8.27
N ILE A 236 13.29 -0.31 -9.37
CA ILE A 236 12.25 0.72 -9.33
C ILE A 236 10.96 0.17 -8.71
N VAL A 237 10.55 -1.03 -9.12
CA VAL A 237 9.34 -1.68 -8.58
C VAL A 237 9.44 -1.77 -7.07
N LEU A 238 10.56 -2.27 -6.55
CA LEU A 238 10.75 -2.42 -5.10
C LEU A 238 10.88 -1.07 -4.38
N THR A 239 11.71 -0.16 -4.87
CA THR A 239 11.96 1.11 -4.19
C THR A 239 10.69 1.96 -4.11
N SER A 240 9.96 2.11 -5.21
CA SER A 240 8.72 2.89 -5.25
C SER A 240 7.64 2.30 -4.34
N ASN A 241 7.52 0.97 -4.29
CA ASN A 241 6.59 0.26 -3.43
C ASN A 241 6.92 0.43 -1.94
N LEU A 242 8.19 0.23 -1.57
CA LEU A 242 8.63 0.42 -0.19
C LEU A 242 8.46 1.86 0.27
N PHE A 243 8.81 2.86 -0.53
CA PHE A 243 8.56 4.26 -0.20
C PHE A 243 7.07 4.58 -0.03
N ALA A 244 6.18 3.96 -0.81
CA ALA A 244 4.74 4.15 -0.67
C ALA A 244 4.19 3.59 0.65
N ILE A 245 4.70 2.43 1.07
CA ILE A 245 4.33 1.72 2.29
C ILE A 245 4.95 2.36 3.54
N LEU A 246 6.16 2.91 3.42
CA LEU A 246 6.76 3.72 4.47
C LEU A 246 5.85 4.94 4.74
N GLY A 247 5.38 5.05 5.98
CA GLY A 247 4.38 6.05 6.38
C GLY A 247 2.93 5.57 6.37
N LEU A 248 2.64 4.30 6.06
CA LEU A 248 1.30 3.71 6.18
C LEU A 248 0.68 3.93 7.56
N ARG A 249 1.47 3.80 8.63
CA ARG A 249 0.98 4.09 9.99
C ARG A 249 0.50 5.53 10.12
N ALA A 250 1.24 6.49 9.55
CA ALA A 250 0.83 7.89 9.60
C ALA A 250 -0.46 8.12 8.81
N MET A 251 -0.57 7.48 7.65
CA MET A 251 -1.78 7.49 6.83
C MET A 251 -2.98 6.83 7.53
N TYR A 252 -2.77 5.74 8.27
CA TYR A 252 -3.80 5.09 9.07
C TYR A 252 -4.43 6.07 10.07
N PHE A 253 -3.63 6.75 10.89
CA PHE A 253 -4.16 7.70 11.86
C PHE A 253 -4.71 8.98 11.22
N LEU A 254 -4.21 9.35 10.03
CA LEU A 254 -4.79 10.44 9.25
C LEU A 254 -6.19 10.05 8.77
N LEU A 255 -6.36 8.84 8.25
CA LEU A 255 -7.61 8.38 7.65
C LEU A 255 -8.61 7.88 8.67
N SER A 256 -8.19 7.36 9.83
CA SER A 256 -9.10 6.85 10.86
C SER A 256 -10.12 7.90 11.35
N GLY A 257 -9.75 9.19 11.32
CA GLY A 257 -10.63 10.30 11.71
C GLY A 257 -11.53 10.84 10.59
N VAL A 258 -11.33 10.39 9.35
CA VAL A 258 -12.02 10.89 8.15
C VAL A 258 -12.50 9.77 7.24
N ALA A 259 -12.41 8.50 7.67
CA ALA A 259 -12.66 7.32 6.85
C ALA A 259 -14.04 7.35 6.17
N GLU A 260 -15.07 7.77 6.90
CA GLU A 260 -16.46 7.92 6.40
C GLU A 260 -16.63 9.03 5.34
N ARG A 261 -15.61 9.86 5.15
CA ARG A 261 -15.56 10.96 4.17
C ARG A 261 -14.84 10.54 2.89
N PHE A 262 -14.42 9.29 2.71
CA PHE A 262 -13.63 8.86 1.54
C PHE A 262 -14.30 7.77 0.70
N SER A 263 -15.63 7.67 0.75
CA SER A 263 -16.41 6.66 0.03
C SER A 263 -16.22 6.67 -1.49
N MET A 264 -15.76 7.78 -2.07
CA MET A 264 -15.54 7.92 -3.51
C MET A 264 -14.17 7.42 -4.00
N LEU A 265 -13.21 7.15 -3.12
CA LEU A 265 -11.86 6.72 -3.53
C LEU A 265 -11.85 5.40 -4.29
N LYS A 266 -12.72 4.45 -3.92
CA LYS A 266 -12.87 3.16 -4.62
C LYS A 266 -13.12 3.35 -6.12
N TYR A 267 -13.87 4.38 -6.53
CA TYR A 267 -14.13 4.63 -7.94
C TYR A 267 -12.90 5.17 -8.67
N GLY A 268 -12.13 6.06 -8.04
CA GLY A 268 -10.87 6.55 -8.61
C GLY A 268 -9.87 5.42 -8.82
N LEU A 269 -9.72 4.53 -7.84
CA LEU A 269 -8.84 3.37 -7.93
C LEU A 269 -9.33 2.37 -8.98
N ALA A 270 -10.64 2.17 -9.10
CA ALA A 270 -11.21 1.29 -10.12
C ALA A 270 -10.87 1.79 -11.54
N VAL A 271 -11.00 3.09 -11.78
CA VAL A 271 -10.63 3.70 -13.07
C VAL A 271 -9.13 3.57 -13.33
N ILE A 272 -8.28 3.73 -12.31
CA ILE A 272 -6.83 3.52 -12.44
C ILE A 272 -6.52 2.06 -12.83
N LEU A 273 -7.11 1.07 -12.14
CA LEU A 273 -6.90 -0.35 -12.44
C LEU A 273 -7.37 -0.70 -13.86
N VAL A 274 -8.55 -0.20 -14.27
CA VAL A 274 -9.04 -0.40 -15.64
C VAL A 274 -8.09 0.22 -16.65
N PHE A 275 -7.64 1.46 -16.44
CA PHE A 275 -6.71 2.13 -17.35
C PHE A 275 -5.40 1.35 -17.48
N ILE A 276 -4.81 0.91 -16.36
CA ILE A 276 -3.57 0.14 -16.37
C ILE A 276 -3.77 -1.24 -17.01
N GLY A 277 -4.89 -1.91 -16.73
CA GLY A 277 -5.24 -3.18 -17.35
C GLY A 277 -5.35 -3.07 -18.88
N ILE A 278 -6.00 -2.03 -19.39
CA ILE A 278 -6.05 -1.74 -20.83
C ILE A 278 -4.64 -1.51 -21.37
N LYS A 279 -3.84 -0.67 -20.70
CA LYS A 279 -2.45 -0.39 -21.10
C LYS A 279 -1.64 -1.68 -21.26
N MET A 280 -1.76 -2.63 -20.32
CA MET A 280 -1.07 -3.91 -20.39
C MET A 280 -1.54 -4.76 -21.56
N LEU A 281 -2.85 -4.80 -21.83
CA LEU A 281 -3.41 -5.62 -22.91
C LEU A 281 -3.10 -5.10 -24.31
N ILE A 282 -2.79 -3.80 -24.45
CA ILE A 282 -2.43 -3.20 -25.73
C ILE A 282 -0.93 -3.07 -25.93
N VAL A 283 -0.10 -3.62 -25.04
CA VAL A 283 1.35 -3.36 -25.00
C VAL A 283 2.04 -3.66 -26.33
N ASP A 284 1.69 -4.76 -27.02
CA ASP A 284 2.31 -5.10 -28.31
C ASP A 284 1.79 -4.24 -29.49
N PHE A 285 0.63 -3.59 -29.34
CA PHE A 285 0.03 -2.75 -30.39
C PHE A 285 0.41 -1.27 -30.24
N TYR A 286 0.45 -0.78 -28.99
CA TYR A 286 0.70 0.63 -28.70
C TYR A 286 1.33 0.81 -27.31
N HIS A 287 2.55 1.35 -27.29
CA HIS A 287 3.25 1.64 -26.06
C HIS A 287 2.84 3.02 -25.53
N ILE A 288 1.96 3.06 -24.52
CA ILE A 288 1.59 4.32 -23.86
C ILE A 288 2.81 4.87 -23.08
N PRO A 289 3.31 6.07 -23.39
CA PRO A 289 4.39 6.71 -22.66
C PRO A 289 4.12 6.80 -21.15
N ILE A 290 5.17 6.61 -20.35
CA ILE A 290 5.08 6.66 -18.88
C ILE A 290 4.59 8.03 -18.41
N ALA A 291 5.02 9.13 -19.06
CA ALA A 291 4.55 10.47 -18.73
C ALA A 291 3.03 10.65 -18.90
N ILE A 292 2.44 10.04 -19.93
CA ILE A 292 0.98 10.06 -20.13
C ILE A 292 0.31 9.22 -19.04
N SER A 293 0.87 8.04 -18.73
CA SER A 293 0.35 7.19 -17.65
C SER A 293 0.36 7.93 -16.31
N LEU A 294 1.46 8.62 -15.99
CA LEU A 294 1.59 9.45 -14.80
C LEU A 294 0.52 10.55 -14.75
N GLY A 295 0.36 11.28 -15.85
CA GLY A 295 -0.63 12.35 -15.97
C GLY A 295 -2.07 11.85 -15.79
N VAL A 296 -2.41 10.71 -16.39
CA VAL A 296 -3.73 10.09 -16.25
C VAL A 296 -3.98 9.64 -14.81
N VAL A 297 -3.04 8.91 -14.20
CA VAL A 297 -3.17 8.46 -12.80
C VAL A 297 -3.29 9.65 -11.85
N PHE A 298 -2.41 10.64 -11.97
CA PHE A 298 -2.46 11.86 -11.17
C PHE A 298 -3.76 12.64 -11.36
N GLY A 299 -4.24 12.74 -12.59
CA GLY A 299 -5.50 13.38 -12.93
C GLY A 299 -6.70 12.69 -12.27
N ILE A 300 -6.79 11.36 -12.39
CA ILE A 300 -7.86 10.57 -11.77
C ILE A 300 -7.87 10.75 -10.25
N LEU A 301 -6.69 10.67 -9.61
CA LEU A 301 -6.58 10.88 -8.16
C LEU A 301 -7.02 12.27 -7.74
N THR A 302 -6.54 13.30 -8.45
CA THR A 302 -6.88 14.69 -8.16
C THR A 302 -8.38 14.93 -8.32
N ILE A 303 -8.98 14.47 -9.42
CA ILE A 303 -10.43 14.59 -9.68
C ILE A 303 -11.21 13.87 -8.59
N THR A 304 -10.81 12.65 -8.22
CA THR A 304 -11.49 11.86 -7.20
C THR A 304 -11.44 12.54 -5.84
N LEU A 305 -10.29 13.10 -5.45
CA LEU A 305 -10.13 13.84 -4.21
C LEU A 305 -10.98 15.12 -4.19
N VAL A 306 -11.04 15.85 -5.30
CA VAL A 306 -11.86 17.07 -5.43
C VAL A 306 -13.36 16.76 -5.36
N ILE A 307 -13.83 15.74 -6.10
CA ILE A 307 -15.22 15.28 -6.04
C ILE A 307 -15.56 14.87 -4.61
N ASN A 308 -14.68 14.10 -3.97
CA ASN A 308 -14.89 13.64 -2.61
C ASN A 308 -14.98 14.82 -1.62
N ALA A 309 -14.08 15.80 -1.71
CA ALA A 309 -14.14 17.02 -0.89
C ALA A 309 -15.44 17.80 -1.11
N TRP A 310 -15.89 17.92 -2.36
CA TRP A 310 -17.12 18.61 -2.71
C TRP A 310 -18.38 17.90 -2.18
N VAL A 311 -18.46 16.58 -2.35
CA VAL A 311 -19.57 15.75 -1.83
C VAL A 311 -19.66 15.86 -0.31
N ASN A 312 -18.53 15.78 0.39
CA ASN A 312 -18.49 15.95 1.84
C ASN A 312 -18.93 17.35 2.28
N HIS A 313 -18.47 18.39 1.58
CA HIS A 313 -18.86 19.75 1.90
C HIS A 313 -20.38 19.97 1.74
N GLN A 314 -20.99 19.40 0.70
CA GLN A 314 -22.45 19.44 0.54
C GLN A 314 -23.18 18.67 1.64
N ARG A 315 -22.67 17.50 2.04
CA ARG A 315 -23.25 16.68 3.12
C ARG A 315 -23.22 17.44 4.44
N ASP A 316 -22.10 18.08 4.77
CA ASP A 316 -21.95 18.93 5.96
C ASP A 316 -22.89 20.15 5.91
N LYS A 317 -23.07 20.77 4.74
CA LYS A 317 -23.98 21.91 4.58
C LYS A 317 -25.45 21.52 4.81
N LYS A 318 -25.87 20.34 4.33
CA LYS A 318 -27.22 19.81 4.58
C LYS A 318 -27.45 19.49 6.04
N LEU A 319 -26.48 18.88 6.72
CA LEU A 319 -26.55 18.57 8.15
C LEU A 319 -26.62 19.82 9.04
N ARG A 320 -25.99 20.94 8.63
CA ARG A 320 -26.07 22.23 9.36
C ARG A 320 -27.37 23.01 9.11
N ALA A 321 -28.10 22.65 8.06
CA ALA A 321 -29.37 23.30 7.70
C ALA A 321 -30.59 22.58 8.29
N GLN A 322 -30.39 21.41 8.91
CA GLN A 322 -31.35 20.66 9.72
C GLN A 322 -31.14 20.97 11.20
#